data_AF-A0A6I3FPG0-F1
#
_entry.id   AF-A0A6I3FPG0-F1
#
_cell.length_a   1.000
_cell.length_b   1.000
_cell.length_c   1.000
_cell.angle_alpha   90.00
_cell.angle_beta   90.00
_cell.angle_gamma   90.00
#
_symmetry.space_group_name_H-M   'P 1'
#
loop_
_entity.id
_entity.type
_entity.pdbx_description
1 polymer ?
#
loop_
_entity_poly.entity_id
_entity_poly.type
_entity_poly.pdbx_seq_one_letter_code
_entity_poly.pdbx_strand_id
1 'polypeptide(L)'
;MKNSRPGGRGFKRVSLSAGRRELLSRLNLNGQALVIAVIVVIAAVTLFPKAQLWYEQRVTAADLAYQNEQTRKSLVEMKEDLKRWDDPVYIRAQARNRLFYVMPGEISFTVMDFETVNANDESGTVGAALAAARNSTSLSKKVSTTKSNWTENLIETVVRAGLEEPKA
;
A
#
# COMPACT_ATOMS: atom_id res chain seq x y z
N MET A 1 -50.36 51.34 -49.65
CA MET A 1 -49.06 50.68 -49.92
C MET A 1 -47.94 51.49 -49.27
N LYS A 2 -47.32 51.00 -48.20
CA LYS A 2 -45.90 51.28 -47.90
C LYS A 2 -45.41 50.26 -46.87
N ASN A 3 -44.44 49.46 -47.33
CA ASN A 3 -43.75 48.43 -46.59
C ASN A 3 -42.80 49.04 -45.56
N SER A 4 -42.71 48.42 -44.37
CA SER A 4 -41.51 48.48 -43.54
C SER A 4 -41.12 47.07 -43.13
N ARG A 5 -39.98 46.62 -43.68
CA ARG A 5 -39.27 45.36 -43.34
C ARG A 5 -38.08 45.69 -42.42
N PRO A 6 -37.51 44.69 -41.73
CA PRO A 6 -37.10 44.82 -40.33
C PRO A 6 -35.63 45.22 -40.15
N GLY A 7 -35.35 45.96 -39.08
CA GLY A 7 -33.98 46.23 -38.63
C GLY A 7 -33.40 45.04 -37.86
N GLY A 8 -32.52 44.28 -38.50
CA GLY A 8 -31.70 43.27 -37.85
C GLY A 8 -30.61 43.91 -36.98
N ARG A 9 -30.58 43.59 -35.69
CA ARG A 9 -29.50 43.96 -34.77
C ARG A 9 -28.29 43.05 -35.02
N GLY A 10 -27.27 43.60 -35.68
CA GLY A 10 -25.98 42.93 -35.85
C GLY A 10 -25.22 42.84 -34.52
N PHE A 11 -24.90 41.61 -34.08
CA PHE A 11 -23.94 41.39 -33.01
C PHE A 11 -22.55 41.82 -33.50
N LYS A 12 -21.96 42.82 -32.83
CA LYS A 12 -20.55 43.20 -33.03
C LYS A 12 -19.67 42.01 -32.63
N ARG A 13 -19.14 41.29 -33.63
CA ARG A 13 -18.09 40.31 -33.42
C ARG A 13 -16.83 41.08 -33.03
N VAL A 14 -16.37 40.91 -31.79
CA VAL A 14 -15.08 41.45 -31.35
C VAL A 14 -13.99 40.73 -32.16
N SER A 15 -13.38 41.44 -33.09
CA SER A 15 -12.33 40.90 -33.94
C SER A 15 -11.02 40.81 -33.13
N LEU A 16 -10.65 39.60 -32.71
CA LEU A 16 -9.35 39.31 -32.08
C LEU A 16 -8.14 39.66 -32.98
N SER A 17 -8.36 39.92 -34.28
CA SER A 17 -7.32 40.28 -35.23
C SER A 17 -6.84 41.74 -35.11
N ALA A 18 -7.68 42.65 -34.61
CA ALA A 18 -7.30 44.06 -34.44
C ALA A 18 -6.29 44.24 -33.29
N GLY A 19 -6.53 43.57 -32.15
CA GLY A 19 -5.62 43.60 -31.01
C GLY A 19 -4.26 42.95 -31.28
N ARG A 20 -4.20 41.95 -32.17
CA ARG A 20 -2.93 41.33 -32.57
C ARG A 20 -2.03 42.27 -33.35
N ARG A 21 -2.58 43.07 -34.27
CA ARG A 21 -1.79 44.01 -35.09
C ARG A 21 -1.27 45.18 -34.26
N GLU A 22 -2.06 45.67 -33.32
CA GLU A 22 -1.61 46.75 -32.43
C GLU A 22 -0.58 46.27 -31.39
N LEU A 23 -0.67 45.02 -30.94
CA LEU A 23 0.39 44.40 -30.13
C LEU A 23 1.70 44.28 -30.93
N LEU A 24 1.62 43.87 -32.20
CA LEU A 24 2.77 43.73 -33.08
C LEU A 24 3.41 45.08 -33.43
N SER A 25 2.62 46.15 -33.58
CA SER A 25 3.13 47.50 -33.82
C SER A 25 3.76 48.17 -32.59
N ARG A 26 3.48 47.67 -31.37
CA ARG A 26 4.15 48.11 -30.13
C ARG A 26 5.43 47.31 -29.82
N LEU A 27 5.66 46.22 -30.54
CA LEU A 27 6.94 45.50 -30.53
C LEU A 27 7.90 46.22 -31.47
N ASN A 28 8.38 47.40 -31.05
CA ASN A 28 9.55 47.99 -31.68
C ASN A 28 10.66 46.94 -31.62
N LEU A 29 11.19 46.53 -32.78
CA LEU A 29 12.23 45.50 -32.93
C LEU A 29 13.58 45.99 -32.40
N ASN A 30 13.60 46.36 -31.13
CA ASN A 30 14.72 46.85 -30.36
C ASN A 30 15.18 45.73 -29.43
N GLY A 31 16.42 45.76 -28.93
CA GLY A 31 16.95 44.72 -28.03
C GLY A 31 16.06 44.42 -26.80
N GLN A 32 15.29 45.41 -26.34
CA GLN A 32 14.32 45.25 -25.25
C GLN A 32 13.15 44.29 -25.61
N ALA A 33 12.65 44.33 -26.86
CA ALA A 33 11.60 43.41 -27.29
C ALA A 33 12.11 41.96 -27.37
N LEU A 34 13.40 41.77 -27.72
CA LEU A 34 14.05 40.47 -27.70
C LEU A 34 14.17 39.92 -26.27
N VAL A 35 14.56 40.76 -25.31
CA VAL A 35 14.61 40.37 -23.89
C VAL A 35 13.22 40.00 -23.36
N ILE A 36 12.18 40.77 -23.68
CA ILE A 36 10.80 40.45 -23.28
C ILE A 36 10.35 39.13 -23.91
N ALA A 37 10.64 38.89 -25.19
CA ALA A 37 10.30 37.63 -25.85
C ALA A 37 10.98 36.42 -25.17
N VAL A 38 12.25 36.55 -24.81
CA VAL A 38 12.99 35.52 -24.06
C VAL A 38 12.35 35.25 -22.70
N ILE A 39 11.99 36.29 -21.95
CA ILE A 39 11.32 36.14 -20.64
C ILE A 39 9.98 35.41 -20.79
N VAL A 40 9.18 35.76 -21.81
CA VAL A 40 7.89 35.09 -22.08
C VAL A 40 8.09 33.62 -22.42
N VAL A 41 9.10 33.28 -23.23
CA VAL A 41 9.44 31.89 -23.56
C VAL A 41 9.86 31.12 -22.30
N ILE A 42 10.72 31.70 -21.45
CA ILE A 42 11.14 31.07 -20.19
C ILE A 42 9.94 30.86 -19.26
N ALA A 43 9.06 31.85 -19.14
CA ALA A 43 7.85 31.75 -18.33
C ALA A 43 6.92 30.63 -18.85
N ALA A 44 6.71 30.56 -20.16
CA ALA A 44 5.89 29.51 -20.77
C ALA A 44 6.47 28.11 -20.52
N VAL A 45 7.77 27.91 -20.72
CA VAL A 45 8.45 26.62 -20.48
C VAL A 45 8.41 26.24 -18.99
N THR A 46 8.53 27.22 -18.08
CA THR A 46 8.50 26.99 -16.63
C THR A 46 7.11 26.67 -16.10
N LEU A 47 6.06 27.29 -16.66
CA LEU A 47 4.67 27.11 -16.20
C LEU A 47 4.02 25.85 -16.78
N PHE A 48 4.38 25.45 -17.99
CA PHE A 48 3.80 24.28 -18.67
C PHE A 48 3.82 22.98 -17.83
N PRO A 49 4.95 22.54 -17.23
CA PRO A 49 4.98 21.31 -16.44
C PRO A 49 4.12 21.41 -15.16
N LYS A 50 3.95 22.62 -14.60
CA LYS A 50 3.17 22.82 -13.36
C LYS A 50 1.67 22.69 -13.58
N ALA A 51 1.18 23.01 -14.79
CA ALA A 51 -0.22 22.84 -15.14
C ALA A 51 -0.62 21.36 -15.22
N GLN A 52 0.31 20.48 -15.63
CA GLN A 52 0.08 19.03 -15.66
C GLN A 52 0.01 18.46 -14.23
N LEU A 53 0.94 18.87 -13.36
CA LEU A 53 1.03 18.37 -11.98
C LEU A 53 -0.19 18.71 -11.10
N TRP A 54 -0.85 19.86 -11.36
CA TRP A 54 -2.03 20.26 -10.60
C TRP A 54 -3.24 19.32 -10.80
N TYR A 55 -3.30 18.63 -11.95
CA TYR A 55 -4.38 17.68 -12.23
C TYR A 55 -4.15 16.33 -11.54
N GLU A 56 -2.90 15.87 -11.50
CA GLU A 56 -2.47 14.64 -10.81
C GLU A 56 -2.67 14.71 -9.29
N GLN A 57 -2.47 15.90 -8.69
CA GLN A 57 -2.67 16.16 -7.26
C GLN A 57 -4.11 15.90 -6.77
N ARG A 58 -5.11 16.06 -7.64
CA ARG A 58 -6.52 15.84 -7.25
C ARG A 58 -6.91 14.36 -7.25
N VAL A 59 -6.31 13.57 -8.13
CA VAL A 59 -6.56 12.12 -8.19
C VAL A 59 -5.82 11.40 -7.05
N THR A 60 -4.57 11.82 -6.78
CA THR A 60 -3.79 11.30 -5.65
C THR A 60 -4.43 11.57 -4.30
N ALA A 61 -5.07 12.72 -4.08
CA ALA A 61 -5.74 13.00 -2.80
C ALA A 61 -6.89 12.02 -2.49
N ALA A 62 -7.66 11.62 -3.51
CA ALA A 62 -8.75 10.65 -3.34
C ALA A 62 -8.21 9.24 -3.09
N ASP A 63 -7.16 8.85 -3.81
CA ASP A 63 -6.50 7.56 -3.64
C ASP A 63 -5.82 7.44 -2.25
N LEU A 64 -5.11 8.48 -1.80
CA LEU A 64 -4.51 8.52 -0.47
C LEU A 64 -5.55 8.44 0.65
N ALA A 65 -6.72 9.10 0.49
CA ALA A 65 -7.81 9.00 1.46
C ALA A 65 -8.36 7.58 1.54
N TYR A 66 -8.57 6.93 0.39
CA TYR A 66 -9.03 5.55 0.30
C TYR A 66 -8.03 4.57 0.94
N GLN A 67 -6.73 4.72 0.64
CA GLN A 67 -5.67 3.92 1.27
C GLN A 67 -5.62 4.12 2.80
N ASN A 68 -5.85 5.34 3.29
CA ASN A 68 -5.88 5.61 4.73
C ASN A 68 -7.07 4.92 5.41
N GLU A 69 -8.25 4.94 4.78
CA GLU A 69 -9.43 4.24 5.28
C GLU A 69 -9.25 2.72 5.29
N GLN A 70 -8.68 2.14 4.23
CA GLN A 70 -8.37 0.71 4.17
C GLN A 70 -7.39 0.32 5.28
N THR A 71 -6.31 1.08 5.43
CA THR A 71 -5.31 0.83 6.49
C THR A 71 -5.95 0.90 7.88
N ARG A 72 -6.83 1.87 8.12
CA ARG A 72 -7.57 1.97 9.39
C ARG A 72 -8.46 0.75 9.65
N LYS A 73 -9.15 0.23 8.62
CA LYS A 73 -9.96 -0.98 8.75
C LYS A 73 -9.11 -2.19 9.12
N SER A 74 -7.98 -2.39 8.44
CA SER A 74 -7.04 -3.47 8.76
C SER A 74 -6.48 -3.37 10.18
N LEU A 75 -6.20 -2.15 10.67
CA LEU A 75 -5.76 -1.95 12.06
C LEU A 75 -6.84 -2.32 13.09
N VAL A 76 -8.12 -2.11 12.77
CA VAL A 76 -9.22 -2.51 13.66
C VAL A 76 -9.33 -4.04 13.72
N GLU A 77 -9.29 -4.70 12.57
CA GLU A 77 -9.32 -6.17 12.47
C GLU A 77 -8.12 -6.80 13.21
N MET A 78 -6.91 -6.30 12.97
CA MET A 78 -5.69 -6.78 13.66
C MET A 78 -5.76 -6.57 15.18
N LYS A 79 -6.39 -5.50 15.66
CA LYS A 79 -6.58 -5.26 17.10
C LYS A 79 -7.60 -6.23 17.71
N GLU A 80 -8.65 -6.56 16.97
CA GLU A 80 -9.65 -7.55 17.39
C GLU A 80 -9.04 -8.95 17.47
N ASP A 81 -8.25 -9.33 16.46
CA ASP A 81 -7.45 -10.55 16.50
C ASP A 81 -6.50 -10.52 17.69
N LEU A 82 -5.73 -9.46 17.91
CA LEU A 82 -4.82 -9.40 19.05
C LEU A 82 -5.55 -9.62 20.39
N LYS A 83 -6.72 -9.00 20.57
CA LYS A 83 -7.56 -9.20 21.76
C LYS A 83 -8.03 -10.65 21.90
N ARG A 84 -8.35 -11.33 20.80
CA ARG A 84 -8.71 -12.75 20.79
C ARG A 84 -7.53 -13.64 21.15
N TRP A 85 -6.33 -13.31 20.67
CA TRP A 85 -5.11 -14.03 20.97
C TRP A 85 -4.60 -13.81 22.41
N ASP A 86 -5.01 -12.73 23.08
CA ASP A 86 -4.67 -12.47 24.49
C ASP A 86 -5.43 -13.39 25.48
N ASP A 87 -6.50 -14.06 25.03
CA ASP A 87 -7.24 -15.01 25.87
C ASP A 87 -6.46 -16.35 26.00
N PRO A 88 -6.01 -16.73 27.21
CA PRO A 88 -5.29 -17.99 27.42
C PRO A 88 -6.14 -19.24 27.14
N VAL A 89 -7.46 -19.15 27.15
CA VAL A 89 -8.35 -20.24 26.72
C VAL A 89 -8.27 -20.43 25.21
N TYR A 90 -8.28 -19.34 24.44
CA TYR A 90 -8.20 -19.36 22.99
C TYR A 90 -6.86 -19.92 22.50
N ILE A 91 -5.74 -19.49 23.10
CA ILE A 91 -4.40 -20.04 22.78
C ILE A 91 -4.36 -21.55 23.03
N ARG A 92 -4.87 -22.01 24.19
CA ARG A 92 -4.88 -23.46 24.52
C ARG A 92 -5.70 -24.27 23.53
N ALA A 93 -6.88 -23.79 23.13
CA ALA A 93 -7.71 -24.47 22.13
C ALA A 93 -7.02 -24.52 20.75
N GLN A 94 -6.40 -23.42 20.33
CA GLN A 94 -5.69 -23.35 19.04
C GLN A 94 -4.43 -24.22 19.03
N ALA A 95 -3.67 -24.24 20.12
CA ALA A 95 -2.50 -25.10 20.29
C ALA A 95 -2.92 -26.59 20.33
N ARG A 96 -4.05 -26.93 20.94
CA ARG A 96 -4.56 -28.31 20.90
C ARG A 96 -4.92 -28.72 19.48
N ASN A 97 -5.63 -27.88 18.74
CA ASN A 97 -6.06 -28.19 17.37
C ASN A 97 -4.91 -28.27 16.37
N ARG A 98 -3.88 -27.42 16.49
CA ARG A 98 -2.75 -27.37 15.53
C ARG A 98 -1.51 -28.12 15.95
N LEU A 99 -1.21 -28.18 17.25
CA LEU A 99 0.04 -28.72 17.80
C LEU A 99 -0.18 -29.97 18.66
N PHE A 100 -1.43 -30.47 18.75
CA PHE A 100 -1.80 -31.59 19.63
C PHE A 100 -1.34 -31.38 21.09
N TYR A 101 -1.35 -30.13 21.55
CA TYR A 101 -0.96 -29.77 22.92
C TYR A 101 -1.94 -30.38 23.95
N VAL A 102 -1.37 -31.06 24.95
CA VAL A 102 -2.09 -31.68 26.07
C VAL A 102 -1.67 -31.04 27.39
N MET A 103 -2.62 -30.92 28.33
CA MET A 103 -2.29 -30.52 29.70
C MET A 103 -1.68 -31.71 30.46
N PRO A 104 -0.81 -31.46 31.46
CA PRO A 104 -0.30 -32.53 32.32
C PRO A 104 -1.48 -33.28 32.96
N GLY A 105 -1.58 -34.58 32.71
CA GLY A 105 -2.68 -35.44 33.15
C GLY A 105 -3.70 -35.83 32.06
N GLU A 106 -3.64 -35.22 30.86
CA GLU A 106 -4.46 -35.62 29.71
C GLU A 106 -3.69 -36.59 28.78
N ILE A 107 -4.40 -37.57 28.20
CA ILE A 107 -3.87 -38.57 27.25
C ILE A 107 -4.28 -38.20 25.82
N SER A 108 -3.30 -37.98 24.92
CA SER A 108 -3.55 -37.79 23.48
C SER A 108 -3.63 -39.13 22.76
N PHE A 109 -4.73 -39.36 22.04
CA PHE A 109 -4.86 -40.48 21.12
C PHE A 109 -4.53 -39.99 19.71
N THR A 110 -3.35 -40.36 19.21
CA THR A 110 -3.01 -40.18 17.79
C THR A 110 -3.22 -41.51 17.07
N VAL A 111 -4.02 -41.50 16.01
CA VAL A 111 -4.17 -42.67 15.13
C VAL A 111 -2.88 -42.81 14.33
N MET A 112 -2.13 -43.88 14.60
CA MET A 112 -0.93 -44.24 13.84
C MET A 112 -1.32 -45.19 12.71
N ASP A 113 -0.72 -45.02 11.55
CA ASP A 113 -0.90 -45.93 10.42
C ASP A 113 -0.26 -47.29 10.75
N PHE A 114 -1.07 -48.33 10.68
CA PHE A 114 -0.79 -49.73 11.03
C PHE A 114 0.40 -50.38 10.31
N GLU A 115 0.93 -49.80 9.23
CA GLU A 115 2.08 -50.35 8.51
C GLU A 115 3.40 -50.22 9.31
N THR A 116 3.44 -49.34 10.32
CA THR A 116 4.65 -49.04 11.10
C THR A 116 4.64 -49.58 12.54
N VAL A 117 3.58 -50.26 12.96
CA VAL A 117 3.38 -50.67 14.36
C VAL A 117 3.46 -52.19 14.48
N ASN A 118 4.48 -52.69 15.19
CA ASN A 118 4.62 -54.10 15.52
C ASN A 118 3.50 -54.50 16.50
N ALA A 119 2.51 -55.27 16.05
CA ALA A 119 1.36 -55.71 16.83
C ALA A 119 1.71 -56.62 18.04
N ASN A 120 2.98 -57.04 18.17
CA ASN A 120 3.46 -57.95 19.21
C ASN A 120 4.26 -57.26 20.34
N ASP A 121 4.22 -55.92 20.43
CA ASP A 121 4.92 -55.20 21.51
C ASP A 121 4.05 -55.16 22.79
N GLU A 122 4.38 -56.02 23.76
CA GLU A 122 3.73 -56.09 25.08
C GLU A 122 4.29 -55.06 26.09
N SER A 123 5.21 -54.19 25.66
CA SER A 123 5.94 -53.25 26.52
C SER A 123 5.15 -51.95 26.75
N GLY A 124 3.95 -52.04 27.33
CA GLY A 124 3.15 -50.87 27.73
C GLY A 124 2.44 -50.14 26.57
N THR A 125 2.00 -48.91 26.79
CA THR A 125 1.32 -48.15 25.72
C THR A 125 2.34 -47.63 24.71
N VAL A 126 2.05 -47.74 23.42
CA VAL A 126 2.88 -47.16 22.35
C VAL A 126 3.19 -45.67 22.59
N GLY A 127 2.28 -44.95 23.25
CA GLY A 127 2.46 -43.56 23.66
C GLY A 127 3.57 -43.36 24.70
N ALA A 128 3.71 -44.25 25.68
CA ALA A 128 4.78 -44.18 26.69
C ALA A 128 6.16 -44.48 26.08
N ALA A 129 6.24 -45.50 25.22
CA ALA A 129 7.48 -45.83 24.50
C ALA A 129 7.91 -44.69 23.58
N LEU A 130 6.97 -44.08 22.84
CA LEU A 130 7.26 -42.94 21.97
C LEU A 130 7.58 -41.66 22.76
N ALA A 131 6.94 -41.42 23.92
CA ALA A 131 7.24 -40.29 24.79
C ALA A 131 8.63 -40.40 25.42
N ALA A 132 9.04 -41.60 25.84
CA ALA A 132 10.41 -41.87 26.29
C ALA A 132 11.42 -41.66 25.15
N ALA A 133 11.09 -42.09 23.93
CA ALA A 133 11.93 -41.86 22.74
C ALA A 133 11.99 -40.39 22.30
N ARG A 134 10.94 -39.60 22.55
CA ARG A 134 10.85 -38.16 22.24
C ARG A 134 11.43 -37.25 23.33
N ASN A 135 11.80 -37.80 24.48
CA ASN A 135 12.40 -37.05 25.58
C ASN A 135 13.76 -36.48 25.15
N SER A 136 13.78 -35.20 24.78
CA SER A 136 14.95 -34.48 24.28
C SER A 136 15.52 -33.58 25.38
N THR A 137 16.24 -34.20 26.32
CA THR A 137 17.01 -33.51 27.38
C THR A 137 18.10 -32.56 26.83
N SER A 138 18.29 -32.52 25.51
CA SER A 138 19.09 -31.53 24.79
C SER A 138 18.26 -30.77 23.77
N LEU A 139 17.27 -30.00 24.25
CA LEU A 139 16.65 -28.95 23.44
C LEU A 139 17.73 -28.05 22.82
N SER A 140 17.71 -27.94 21.48
CA SER A 140 18.70 -27.18 20.72
C SER A 140 18.79 -25.75 21.23
N LYS A 141 19.92 -25.40 21.85
CA LYS A 141 20.32 -24.01 22.19
C LYS A 141 20.55 -23.12 20.97
N LYS A 142 20.44 -23.68 19.75
CA LYS A 142 20.46 -22.90 18.52
C LYS A 142 19.04 -22.67 18.07
N VAL A 143 18.50 -21.51 18.45
CA VAL A 143 17.32 -20.91 17.82
C VAL A 143 17.61 -20.83 16.32
N SER A 144 16.76 -21.44 15.51
CA SER A 144 16.83 -21.33 14.06
C SER A 144 16.69 -19.87 13.67
N THR A 145 17.80 -19.25 13.26
CA THR A 145 17.80 -17.91 12.68
C THR A 145 16.92 -17.97 11.43
N THR A 146 15.77 -17.31 11.47
CA THR A 146 14.86 -17.27 10.34
C THR A 146 15.58 -16.63 9.16
N LYS A 147 15.65 -17.34 8.03
CA LYS A 147 16.41 -16.96 6.82
C LYS A 147 15.92 -15.65 6.19
N SER A 148 14.72 -15.19 6.56
CA SER A 148 14.22 -13.85 6.27
C SER A 148 14.52 -12.92 7.45
N ASN A 149 15.45 -11.99 7.24
CA ASN A 149 15.77 -10.93 8.19
C ASN A 149 14.66 -9.86 8.16
N TRP A 150 13.52 -10.16 8.78
CA TRP A 150 12.38 -9.26 8.85
C TRP A 150 12.74 -7.89 9.47
N THR A 151 13.72 -7.85 10.38
CA THR A 151 14.22 -6.61 10.99
C THR A 151 14.90 -5.72 9.96
N GLU A 152 15.66 -6.31 9.04
CA GLU A 152 16.30 -5.60 7.93
C GLU A 152 15.25 -5.11 6.93
N ASN A 153 14.23 -5.92 6.63
CA ASN A 153 13.11 -5.49 5.78
C ASN A 153 12.29 -4.34 6.42
N LEU A 154 12.15 -4.30 7.75
CA LEU A 154 11.46 -3.19 8.42
C LEU A 154 12.26 -1.89 8.37
N ILE A 155 13.58 -1.96 8.61
CA ILE A 155 14.45 -0.79 8.53
C ILE A 155 14.52 -0.31 7.08
N GLU A 156 14.64 -1.22 6.11
CA GLU A 156 14.58 -0.92 4.69
C GLU A 156 13.25 -0.25 4.33
N THR A 157 12.12 -0.71 4.86
CA THR A 157 10.82 -0.09 4.56
C THR A 157 10.73 1.35 5.06
N VAL A 158 11.25 1.66 6.26
CA VAL A 158 11.24 3.04 6.80
C VAL A 158 12.19 3.95 6.02
N VAL A 159 13.40 3.46 5.73
CA VAL A 159 14.41 4.20 4.96
C VAL A 159 13.93 4.43 3.54
N ARG A 160 13.35 3.41 2.90
CA ARG A 160 12.78 3.48 1.55
C ARG A 160 11.55 4.37 1.49
N ALA A 161 10.67 4.33 2.48
CA ALA A 161 9.53 5.25 2.54
C ALA A 161 9.95 6.72 2.78
N GLY A 162 11.11 6.96 3.40
CA GLY A 162 11.67 8.31 3.56
C GLY A 162 12.47 8.81 2.36
N LEU A 163 12.99 7.91 1.51
CA LEU A 163 13.88 8.22 0.39
C LEU A 163 13.23 8.06 -0.99
N GLU A 164 12.19 7.23 -1.13
CA GLU A 164 11.46 7.09 -2.39
C GLU A 164 10.32 8.11 -2.44
N GLU A 165 10.45 9.09 -3.32
CA GLU A 165 9.31 9.88 -3.78
C GLU A 165 8.39 8.96 -4.59
N PRO A 166 7.06 9.00 -4.37
CA PRO A 166 6.13 8.25 -5.19
C PRO A 166 6.27 8.73 -6.63
N LYS A 167 6.77 7.84 -7.50
CA LYS A 167 6.83 8.10 -8.93
C LYS A 167 5.39 8.21 -9.44
N ALA A 168 4.99 9.43 -9.78
CA ALA A 168 3.72 9.76 -10.42
C ALA A 168 3.54 8.99 -11.75
#